data_AF-T1G2Q5-F1
#
_entry.id   AF-T1G2Q5-F1
#
_cell.length_a   1.000
_cell.length_b   1.000
_cell.length_c   1.000
_cell.angle_alpha   90.00
_cell.angle_beta   90.00
_cell.angle_gamma   90.00
#
_symmetry.space_group_name_H-M   'P 1'
#
loop_
_entity.id
_entity.type
_entity.pdbx_description
1 polymer ?
#
loop_
_entity_poly.entity_id
_entity_poly.type
_entity_poly.pdbx_seq_one_letter_code
_entity_poly.pdbx_strand_id
1 'polypeptide(L)'
;MNCYNFRYYCDSPEIDLQTQQPLGCEEAKKFIKVNCYPVANICCDGVLHTGSSVGFQLDVPCKYTNGKKFNIALLLSIFVGFLGADRFYLGYPALGLLKLSTFGFMFLWVLVDIIFIALQVIVGPSDGSNYIIDYYGPVLENVEKNNETHLFRTT
;
A
#
# COMPACT_ATOMS: atom_id res chain seq x y z
N MET A 1 24.44 5.53 -24.37
CA MET A 1 24.32 6.22 -23.07
C MET A 1 22.92 5.94 -22.57
N ASN A 2 22.77 5.32 -21.41
CA ASN A 2 21.45 4.93 -20.93
C ASN A 2 20.71 6.14 -20.35
N CYS A 3 19.40 6.21 -20.59
CA CYS A 3 18.62 7.41 -20.27
C CYS A 3 18.29 7.61 -18.78
N TYR A 4 18.47 6.57 -17.96
CA TYR A 4 18.16 6.62 -16.51
C TYR A 4 19.22 7.35 -15.66
N ASN A 5 20.40 7.66 -16.20
CA ASN A 5 21.49 8.33 -15.45
C ASN A 5 21.38 9.87 -15.43
N PHE A 6 20.42 10.44 -16.16
CA PHE A 6 20.24 11.89 -16.30
C PHE A 6 19.04 12.40 -15.50
N ARG A 7 18.79 13.71 -15.52
CA ARG A 7 17.60 14.31 -14.92
C ARG A 7 16.38 14.00 -15.81
N TYR A 8 15.36 13.38 -15.24
CA TYR A 8 14.09 13.03 -15.90
C TYR A 8 12.92 13.40 -14.99
N TYR A 9 11.71 13.48 -15.56
CA TYR A 9 10.46 13.52 -14.81
C TYR A 9 9.57 12.37 -15.29
N CYS A 10 8.70 11.85 -14.42
CA CYS A 10 7.78 10.76 -14.78
C CYS A 10 6.34 11.23 -14.61
N ASP A 11 5.45 10.65 -15.41
CA ASP A 11 4.01 10.86 -15.24
C ASP A 11 3.55 10.25 -13.93
N SER A 12 2.63 10.95 -13.26
CA SER A 12 1.92 10.38 -12.12
C SER A 12 0.89 9.36 -12.63
N PRO A 13 0.80 8.18 -12.02
CA PRO A 13 -0.18 7.19 -12.44
C PRO A 13 -1.60 7.66 -12.16
N GLU A 14 -2.54 7.26 -13.01
CA GLU A 14 -3.97 7.50 -12.77
C GLU A 14 -4.44 6.65 -11.57
N ILE A 15 -5.12 7.30 -10.62
CA ILE A 15 -5.54 6.67 -9.36
C ILE A 15 -7.00 6.28 -9.47
N ASP A 16 -7.32 5.03 -9.14
CA ASP A 16 -8.70 4.56 -9.01
C ASP A 16 -9.34 5.11 -7.73
N LEU A 17 -10.49 5.78 -7.88
CA LEU A 17 -11.25 6.38 -6.79
C LEU A 17 -11.76 5.35 -5.77
N GLN A 18 -11.98 4.09 -6.16
CA GLN A 18 -12.49 3.06 -5.25
C GLN A 18 -11.39 2.46 -4.37
N THR A 19 -10.24 2.17 -4.97
CA THR A 19 -9.12 1.49 -4.29
C THR A 19 -8.09 2.46 -3.72
N GLN A 20 -8.09 3.72 -4.18
CA GLN A 20 -7.05 4.71 -3.87
C GLN A 20 -5.64 4.22 -4.25
N GLN A 21 -5.57 3.39 -5.31
CA GLN A 21 -4.35 2.79 -5.84
C GLN A 21 -4.24 3.07 -7.35
N PRO A 22 -3.04 2.94 -7.94
CA PRO A 22 -2.88 3.07 -9.37
C PRO A 22 -3.79 2.12 -10.16
N LEU A 23 -4.39 2.62 -11.24
CA LEU A 23 -5.24 1.83 -12.12
C LEU A 23 -4.46 0.62 -12.67
N GLY A 24 -5.07 -0.57 -12.62
CA GLY A 24 -4.43 -1.80 -13.10
C GLY A 24 -3.45 -2.45 -12.12
N CYS A 25 -3.47 -2.08 -10.83
CA CYS A 25 -2.76 -2.82 -9.81
C CYS A 25 -3.41 -4.20 -9.61
N GLU A 26 -2.71 -5.26 -10.04
CA GLU A 26 -3.16 -6.66 -9.95
C GLU A 26 -2.45 -7.37 -8.79
N GLU A 27 -3.07 -8.41 -8.23
CA GLU A 27 -2.44 -9.21 -7.16
C GLU A 27 -1.11 -9.85 -7.60
N ALA A 28 -1.04 -10.32 -8.84
CA ALA A 28 0.16 -10.93 -9.42
C ALA A 28 1.27 -9.91 -9.71
N LYS A 29 0.93 -8.62 -9.85
CA LYS A 29 1.85 -7.54 -10.25
C LYS A 29 1.77 -6.41 -9.23
N LYS A 30 2.68 -6.42 -8.26
CA LYS A 30 2.83 -5.37 -7.23
C LYS A 30 3.43 -4.05 -7.74
N PHE A 31 3.52 -3.88 -9.05
CA PHE A 31 4.12 -2.72 -9.70
C PHE A 31 3.34 -2.40 -10.97
N ILE A 32 3.29 -1.11 -11.31
CA ILE A 32 2.76 -0.61 -12.58
C ILE A 32 3.83 0.21 -13.29
N LYS A 33 3.71 0.33 -14.62
CA LYS A 33 4.68 1.04 -15.46
C LYS A 33 4.20 2.45 -15.73
N VAL A 34 5.02 3.43 -15.40
CA VAL A 34 4.79 4.84 -15.74
C VAL A 34 5.81 5.33 -16.76
N ASN A 35 5.39 6.24 -17.63
CA ASN A 35 6.27 6.82 -18.63
C ASN A 35 7.16 7.89 -18.00
N CYS A 36 8.45 7.86 -18.34
CA CYS A 36 9.42 8.85 -17.91
C CYS A 36 10.06 9.57 -19.10
N TYR A 37 10.23 10.87 -18.92
CA TYR A 37 10.67 11.83 -19.92
C TYR A 37 12.02 12.41 -19.51
N PRO A 38 13.08 12.17 -20.30
CA PRO A 38 14.38 12.75 -20.06
C PRO A 38 14.37 14.25 -20.44
N VAL A 39 15.28 15.04 -19.86
CA VAL A 39 15.41 16.48 -20.17
C VAL A 39 15.60 16.77 -21.66
N ALA A 40 15.14 17.92 -22.14
CA ALA A 40 15.32 18.33 -23.54
C ALA A 40 16.79 18.40 -23.96
N ASN A 41 17.06 18.07 -25.22
CA ASN A 41 18.38 18.08 -25.85
C ASN A 41 19.38 17.08 -25.26
N ILE A 42 18.90 15.96 -24.71
CA ILE A 42 19.75 14.86 -24.29
C ILE A 42 19.69 13.70 -25.28
N CYS A 43 20.84 13.05 -25.50
CA CYS A 43 20.94 11.87 -26.35
C CYS A 43 21.12 10.63 -25.49
N CYS A 44 20.18 9.69 -25.60
CA CYS A 44 20.23 8.40 -24.93
C CYS A 44 19.96 7.29 -25.93
N ASP A 45 20.64 6.15 -25.80
CA ASP A 45 20.40 4.98 -26.66
C ASP A 45 20.40 5.28 -28.18
N GLY A 46 21.13 6.34 -28.58
CA GLY A 46 21.24 6.80 -29.96
C GLY A 46 20.10 7.73 -30.44
N VAL A 47 19.15 8.09 -29.57
CA VAL A 47 18.00 8.93 -29.86
C VAL A 47 18.13 10.28 -29.14
N LEU A 48 17.91 11.37 -29.87
CA LEU A 48 17.86 12.72 -29.31
C LEU A 48 16.45 13.01 -28.78
N HIS A 49 16.32 13.26 -27.47
CA HIS A 49 15.04 13.56 -26.83
C HIS A 49 14.80 15.06 -26.73
N THR A 50 13.59 15.49 -27.09
CA THR A 50 13.17 16.91 -27.07
C THR A 50 12.58 17.32 -25.71
N GLY A 51 12.57 16.43 -24.71
CA GLY A 51 11.95 16.68 -23.41
C GLY A 51 10.50 16.21 -23.30
N SER A 52 9.88 15.80 -24.41
CA SER A 52 8.47 15.37 -24.49
C SER A 52 8.28 13.95 -25.04
N SER A 53 9.36 13.29 -25.46
CA SER A 53 9.32 11.89 -25.92
C SER A 53 9.59 10.94 -24.76
N VAL A 54 8.81 9.85 -24.69
CA VAL A 54 9.01 8.78 -23.69
C VAL A 54 10.41 8.18 -23.88
N GLY A 55 11.24 8.25 -22.84
CA GLY A 55 12.58 7.67 -22.85
C GLY A 55 12.59 6.23 -22.34
N PHE A 56 11.93 6.00 -21.20
CA PHE A 56 11.84 4.70 -20.56
C PHE A 56 10.58 4.61 -19.70
N GLN A 57 10.24 3.41 -19.26
CA GLN A 57 9.18 3.16 -18.29
C GLN A 57 9.80 2.79 -16.96
N LEU A 58 9.30 3.39 -15.88
CA LEU A 58 9.70 3.08 -14.52
C LEU A 58 8.62 2.24 -13.86
N ASP A 59 9.03 1.21 -13.12
CA ASP A 59 8.14 0.41 -12.29
C ASP A 59 7.90 1.16 -10.98
N VAL A 60 6.67 1.61 -10.74
CA VAL A 60 6.26 2.21 -9.46
C VAL A 60 5.48 1.18 -8.64
N PRO A 61 5.78 1.04 -7.33
CA PRO A 61 5.11 0.07 -6.47
C PRO A 61 3.64 0.41 -6.29
N CYS A 62 2.79 -0.62 -6.28
CA CYS A 62 1.37 -0.50 -6.01
C CYS A 62 0.92 -1.57 -5.02
N LYS A 63 -0.07 -1.25 -4.19
CA LYS A 63 -0.61 -2.17 -3.17
C LYS A 63 -1.95 -2.69 -3.63
N TYR A 64 -2.02 -3.95 -4.07
CA TYR A 64 -3.30 -4.57 -4.42
C TYR A 64 -4.24 -4.62 -3.21
N THR A 65 -5.51 -4.29 -3.42
CA THR A 65 -6.56 -4.28 -2.38
C THR A 65 -7.77 -5.11 -2.82
N ASN A 66 -8.41 -5.80 -1.89
CA ASN A 66 -9.59 -6.64 -2.16
C ASN A 66 -10.88 -6.02 -1.56
N GLY A 67 -11.05 -4.69 -1.69
CA GLY A 67 -12.27 -4.01 -1.22
C GLY A 67 -12.39 -3.83 0.31
N LYS A 68 -11.42 -4.30 1.10
CA LYS A 68 -11.45 -4.18 2.57
C LYS A 68 -10.96 -2.80 2.99
N LYS A 69 -11.86 -2.01 3.60
CA LYS A 69 -11.54 -0.64 4.04
C LYS A 69 -10.99 -0.64 5.46
N PHE A 70 -9.85 0.04 5.66
CA PHE A 70 -9.22 0.16 6.97
C PHE A 70 -10.15 0.82 8.00
N ASN A 71 -10.79 1.93 7.62
CA ASN A 71 -11.67 2.69 8.51
C ASN A 71 -12.85 1.84 9.01
N ILE A 72 -13.42 1.00 8.14
CA ILE A 72 -14.51 0.08 8.52
C ILE A 72 -14.00 -1.00 9.47
N ALA A 73 -12.84 -1.60 9.19
CA ALA A 73 -12.24 -2.61 10.06
C ALA A 73 -11.95 -2.05 11.46
N LEU A 74 -11.40 -0.84 11.54
CA LEU A 74 -11.12 -0.16 12.82
C LEU A 74 -12.40 0.17 13.59
N LEU A 75 -13.42 0.73 12.92
CA LEU A 75 -14.72 1.02 13.55
C LEU A 75 -15.39 -0.26 14.06
N LEU A 76 -15.37 -1.34 13.27
CA LEU A 76 -15.90 -2.64 13.69
C LEU A 76 -15.17 -3.18 14.91
N SER A 77 -13.85 -2.96 15.01
CA SER A 77 -13.06 -3.37 16.18
C SER A 77 -13.42 -2.56 17.43
N ILE A 78 -13.61 -1.24 17.31
CA ILE A 78 -13.95 -0.37 18.44
C ILE A 78 -15.36 -0.66 18.96
N PHE A 79 -16.35 -0.73 18.08
CA PHE A 79 -17.76 -0.83 18.49
C PHE A 79 -18.22 -2.29 18.71
N VAL A 80 -17.72 -3.22 17.89
CA VAL A 80 -18.24 -4.60 17.81
C VAL A 80 -17.09 -5.63 17.89
N GLY A 81 -15.91 -5.22 18.37
CA GLY A 81 -14.73 -6.09 18.48
C GLY A 81 -14.86 -7.19 19.53
N PHE A 82 -15.65 -6.96 20.59
CA PHE A 82 -15.91 -7.99 21.61
C PHE A 82 -16.68 -9.20 21.06
N LEU A 83 -17.44 -9.02 19.98
CA LEU A 83 -18.09 -10.10 19.22
C LEU A 83 -17.18 -10.67 18.11
N GLY A 84 -16.00 -10.07 17.88
CA GLY A 84 -15.06 -10.49 16.84
C GLY A 84 -15.49 -10.11 15.42
N ALA A 85 -16.39 -9.14 15.24
CA ALA A 85 -16.87 -8.71 13.93
C ALA A 85 -15.74 -8.20 13.01
N ASP A 86 -14.72 -7.57 13.60
CA ASP A 86 -13.48 -7.16 12.95
C ASP A 86 -12.74 -8.34 12.31
N ARG A 87 -12.67 -9.49 12.99
CA ARG A 87 -12.00 -10.70 12.48
C ARG A 87 -12.81 -11.40 11.40
N PHE A 88 -14.13 -11.42 11.52
CA PHE A 88 -15.00 -11.90 10.44
C PHE A 88 -14.90 -11.03 9.19
N TYR A 89 -14.82 -9.70 9.34
CA TYR A 89 -14.66 -8.79 8.21
C TYR A 89 -13.36 -9.02 7.45
N LEU A 90 -12.27 -9.31 8.16
CA LEU A 90 -10.94 -9.59 7.61
C LEU A 90 -10.79 -11.01 7.04
N GLY A 91 -11.76 -11.90 7.22
CA GLY A 91 -11.69 -13.28 6.71
C GLY A 91 -11.07 -14.29 7.68
N TYR A 92 -11.04 -13.99 8.98
CA TYR A 92 -10.59 -14.91 10.04
C TYR A 92 -11.77 -15.47 10.86
N PRO A 93 -12.55 -16.42 10.33
CA PRO A 93 -13.76 -16.92 10.99
C PRO A 93 -13.47 -17.70 12.28
N ALA A 94 -12.36 -18.45 12.33
CA ALA A 94 -11.98 -19.22 13.51
C ALA A 94 -11.66 -18.31 14.72
N LEU A 95 -10.93 -17.22 14.48
CA LEU A 95 -10.62 -16.22 15.51
C LEU A 95 -11.88 -15.46 15.96
N GLY A 96 -12.78 -15.14 15.04
CA GLY A 96 -14.07 -14.54 15.39
C GLY A 96 -14.92 -15.45 16.29
N LEU A 97 -15.04 -16.74 15.95
CA LEU A 97 -15.77 -17.71 16.77
C LEU A 97 -15.14 -17.95 18.14
N LEU A 98 -13.81 -17.94 18.24
CA LEU A 98 -13.09 -18.05 19.51
C LEU A 98 -13.45 -16.90 20.44
N LYS A 99 -13.49 -15.67 19.92
CA LYS A 99 -13.91 -14.49 20.71
C LYS A 99 -15.35 -14.59 21.18
N LEU A 100 -16.26 -15.05 20.33
CA LEU A 100 -17.66 -15.26 20.69
C LEU A 100 -17.82 -16.29 21.81
N SER A 101 -17.11 -17.42 21.72
CA SER A 101 -17.13 -18.49 22.73
C SER A 101 -16.59 -18.02 24.09
N THR A 102 -15.60 -17.13 24.08
CA THR A 102 -14.97 -16.59 25.30
C THR A 102 -15.65 -15.33 25.84
N PHE A 103 -16.84 -14.96 25.31
CA PHE A 103 -17.55 -13.72 25.65
C PHE A 103 -16.69 -12.45 25.49
N GLY A 104 -15.66 -12.53 24.64
CA GLY A 104 -14.80 -11.40 24.28
C GLY A 104 -13.94 -10.82 25.41
N PHE A 105 -13.67 -11.55 26.51
CA PHE A 105 -12.77 -11.16 27.63
C PHE A 105 -12.77 -9.65 27.99
N MET A 106 -13.96 -9.05 27.96
CA MET A 106 -14.43 -7.74 28.43
C MET A 106 -13.68 -6.46 27.97
N PHE A 107 -12.34 -6.44 27.85
CA PHE A 107 -11.56 -5.25 27.40
C PHE A 107 -10.17 -5.58 26.81
N LEU A 108 -9.47 -6.59 27.33
CA LEU A 108 -8.09 -6.87 26.90
C LEU A 108 -8.01 -7.29 25.43
N TRP A 109 -8.94 -8.15 24.99
CA TRP A 109 -8.96 -8.62 23.61
C TRP A 109 -9.25 -7.49 22.63
N VAL A 110 -10.27 -6.66 22.92
CA VAL A 110 -10.61 -5.49 22.10
C VAL A 110 -9.40 -4.55 21.95
N LEU A 111 -8.64 -4.32 23.03
CA LEU A 111 -7.44 -3.47 22.98
C LEU A 111 -6.32 -4.08 22.12
N VAL A 112 -6.05 -5.39 22.25
CA VAL A 112 -5.07 -6.09 21.41
C VAL A 112 -5.50 -6.06 19.94
N ASP A 113 -6.77 -6.24 19.65
CA ASP A 113 -7.31 -6.19 18.30
C ASP A 113 -7.18 -4.82 17.65
N ILE A 114 -7.50 -3.75 18.39
CA ILE A 114 -7.32 -2.38 17.93
C ILE A 114 -5.85 -2.13 17.59
N ILE A 115 -4.90 -2.53 18.45
CA ILE A 115 -3.47 -2.37 18.20
C ILE A 115 -3.06 -3.14 16.94
N PHE A 116 -3.51 -4.38 16.78
CA PHE A 116 -3.13 -5.23 15.65
C PHE A 116 -3.68 -4.70 14.31
N ILE A 117 -4.91 -4.18 14.29
CA ILE A 117 -5.49 -3.56 13.09
C ILE A 117 -4.78 -2.23 12.81
N ALA A 118 -4.60 -1.38 13.83
CA ALA A 118 -3.96 -0.08 13.69
C ALA A 118 -2.53 -0.17 13.16
N LEU A 119 -1.79 -1.22 13.55
CA LEU A 119 -0.43 -1.44 13.08
C LEU A 119 -0.36 -1.86 11.60
N GLN A 120 -1.45 -2.34 10.98
CA GLN A 120 -1.62 -2.75 9.57
C GLN A 120 -0.65 -3.84 9.03
N VAL A 121 0.56 -3.95 9.60
CA VAL A 121 1.67 -4.82 9.19
C VAL A 121 1.51 -6.22 9.75
N ILE A 122 0.96 -6.35 10.96
CA ILE A 122 0.85 -7.65 11.66
C ILE A 122 -0.43 -8.38 11.25
N VAL A 123 -1.52 -7.64 11.02
CA VAL A 123 -2.82 -8.20 10.65
C VAL A 123 -3.38 -7.45 9.45
N GLY A 124 -3.18 -8.06 8.28
CA GLY A 124 -3.90 -7.71 7.05
C GLY A 124 -5.17 -8.56 6.86
N PRO A 125 -5.93 -8.29 5.79
CA PRO A 125 -6.90 -9.23 5.23
C PRO A 125 -6.33 -10.64 5.07
N SER A 126 -7.15 -11.68 5.28
CA SER A 126 -6.76 -13.09 5.13
C SER A 126 -6.17 -13.44 3.76
N ASP A 127 -6.57 -12.68 2.75
CA ASP A 127 -6.19 -12.89 1.35
C ASP A 127 -4.79 -12.34 1.02
N GLY A 128 -4.09 -11.74 1.99
CA GLY A 128 -2.77 -11.12 1.78
C GLY A 128 -2.80 -9.80 0.99
N SER A 129 -4.00 -9.33 0.63
CA SER A 129 -4.21 -8.00 0.05
C SER A 129 -4.01 -6.88 1.09
N ASN A 130 -3.85 -5.65 0.63
CA ASN A 130 -3.72 -4.49 1.50
C ASN A 130 -5.09 -3.87 1.81
N TYR A 131 -5.15 -3.08 2.88
CA TYR A 131 -6.31 -2.25 3.16
C TYR A 131 -6.46 -1.12 2.14
N ILE A 132 -7.71 -0.80 1.81
CA ILE A 132 -8.04 0.49 1.21
C ILE A 132 -7.97 1.54 2.32
N ILE A 133 -7.06 2.50 2.14
CA ILE A 133 -6.82 3.61 3.05
C ILE A 133 -7.13 4.88 2.26
N ASP A 134 -7.95 5.76 2.83
CA ASP A 134 -8.31 7.04 2.21
C ASP A 134 -7.07 7.94 2.08
N TYR A 135 -7.12 8.94 1.20
CA TYR A 135 -5.99 9.84 0.92
C TYR A 135 -5.38 10.50 2.18
N TYR A 136 -6.20 10.81 3.18
CA TYR A 136 -5.76 11.38 4.47
C TYR A 136 -5.64 10.33 5.60
N GLY A 137 -5.70 9.04 5.26
CA GLY A 137 -5.64 7.95 6.22
C GLY A 137 -4.22 7.62 6.66
N PRO A 138 -4.07 6.91 7.80
CA PRO A 138 -2.77 6.48 8.27
C PRO A 138 -2.27 5.30 7.44
N VAL A 139 -1.09 5.44 6.83
CA VAL A 139 -0.38 4.36 6.14
C VAL A 139 0.88 4.03 6.95
N LEU A 140 1.00 2.78 7.37
CA LEU A 140 2.23 2.26 7.96
C LEU A 140 2.98 1.45 6.91
N GLU A 141 4.23 1.82 6.66
CA GLU A 141 5.12 1.12 5.75
C GLU A 141 6.38 0.70 6.50
N ASN A 142 6.76 -0.57 6.34
CA ASN A 142 8.00 -1.08 6.88
C ASN A 142 9.15 -0.64 5.96
N VAL A 143 9.95 0.33 6.42
CA VAL A 143 11.18 0.70 5.72
C VAL A 143 12.27 -0.28 6.12
N GLU A 144 12.60 -1.22 5.23
CA GLU A 144 13.74 -2.12 5.41
C GLU A 144 15.03 -1.41 4.97
N LYS A 145 16.03 -1.41 5.85
CA LYS A 145 17.35 -0.84 5.54
C LYS A 145 18.17 -1.86 4.75
N ASN A 146 18.35 -1.63 3.46
CA ASN A 146 19.23 -2.43 2.60
C ASN A 146 20.58 -1.70 2.35
N ASN A 147 21.52 -2.37 1.68
CA ASN A 147 22.83 -1.78 1.38
C ASN A 147 22.78 -0.61 0.37
N GLU A 148 21.63 -0.38 -0.25
CA GLU A 148 21.38 0.69 -1.24
C GLU A 148 20.68 1.92 -0.62
N THR A 149 20.19 1.81 0.62
CA THR A 149 19.55 2.93 1.34
C THR A 149 20.60 3.89 1.89
N HIS A 150 20.83 4.99 1.15
CA HIS A 150 21.70 6.08 1.59
C HIS A 150 20.98 6.98 2.62
N LEU A 151 21.55 7.10 3.82
CA LEU A 151 21.06 8.02 4.84
C LEU A 151 21.46 9.46 4.47
N PHE A 152 20.48 10.27 4.06
CA PHE A 152 20.70 11.71 3.87
C PHE A 152 20.90 12.37 5.25
N ARG A 153 22.14 12.72 5.58
CA ARG A 153 22.48 13.48 6.79
C ARG A 153 22.31 14.97 6.49
N THR A 154 21.21 15.56 6.95
CA THR A 154 21.01 17.01 6.98
C THR A 154 21.84 17.59 8.12
N THR A 155 22.91 18.31 7.77
CA THR A 155 23.69 19.20 8.65
C THR A 155 23.08 20.58 8.68
#